data_AF-A0AAW6YGV1-F1
#
_entry.id   AF-A0AAW6YGV1-F1
#
_cell.length_a   1.000
_cell.length_b   1.000
_cell.length_c   1.000
_cell.angle_alpha   90.00
_cell.angle_beta   90.00
_cell.angle_gamma   90.00
#
_symmetry.space_group_name_H-M   'P 1'
#
loop_
_entity.id
_entity.type
_entity.pdbx_description
1 polymer ?
#
loop_
_entity_poly.entity_id
_entity_poly.type
_entity_poly.pdbx_seq_one_letter_code
_entity_poly.pdbx_strand_id
1 'polypeptide(L)' 'MNIKEVIKKDGAKVYCSNVYLGVDSITGKKAQTSVTARTITTWIR' A
#
# COMPACT_ATOMS: atom_id res chain seq x y z
N MET A 1 3.57 3.58 11.37
CA MET A 1 3.10 3.27 10.01
C MET A 1 3.92 4.11 9.03
N ASN A 2 4.66 3.49 8.10
CA ASN A 2 5.41 4.24 7.08
C ASN A 2 4.60 4.20 5.78
N ILE A 3 4.06 5.35 5.36
CA ILE A 3 3.27 5.49 4.14
C ILE A 3 4.13 6.25 3.14
N LYS A 4 4.31 5.68 1.95
CA LYS A 4 5.08 6.26 0.86
C LYS A 4 4.14 6.80 -0.20
N GLU A 5 4.34 8.03 -0.63
CA GLU A 5 3.71 8.57 -1.84
C GLU A 5 4.50 8.09 -3.06
N VAL A 6 3.79 7.55 -4.05
CA VAL A 6 4.35 7.12 -5.33
C VAL A 6 3.55 7.78 -6.44
N ILE A 7 4.25 8.49 -7.32
CA ILE A 7 3.68 9.03 -8.55
C ILE A 7 3.94 7.99 -9.64
N LYS A 8 2.86 7.44 -10.22
CA LYS A 8 2.93 6.48 -11.31
C LYS A 8 3.25 7.18 -12.64
N LYS A 9 3.64 6.39 -13.66
CA LYS A 9 3.95 6.90 -15.00
C LYS A 9 2.77 7.62 -15.68
N ASP A 10 1.54 7.27 -15.30
CA ASP A 10 0.29 7.88 -15.74
C ASP A 10 -0.04 9.19 -14.99
N GLY A 11 0.84 9.66 -14.09
CA GLY A 11 0.64 10.84 -13.27
C GLY A 11 -0.24 10.61 -12.04
N ALA A 12 -0.78 9.40 -11.83
CA ALA A 12 -1.62 9.11 -10.69
C ALA A 12 -0.81 9.06 -9.39
N LYS A 13 -1.31 9.74 -8.35
CA LYS A 13 -0.79 9.65 -6.98
C LYS A 13 -1.37 8.43 -6.28
N VAL A 14 -0.48 7.59 -5.74
CA VAL A 14 -0.87 6.46 -4.90
C VAL A 14 -0.09 6.47 -3.60
N TYR A 15 -0.74 6.02 -2.53
CA TYR A 15 -0.15 5.87 -1.22
C TYR A 15 0.04 4.39 -0.92
N CYS A 16 1.28 3.98 -0.68
CA CYS A 16 1.66 2.60 -0.44
C CYS A 16 2.16 2.43 1.00
N SER A 17 1.76 1.35 1.66
CA SER A 17 2.31 0.99 2.97
C SER A 17 2.48 -0.51 3.10
N ASN A 18 3.54 -0.92 3.82
CA ASN A 18 3.75 -2.31 4.21
C ASN A 18 3.21 -2.50 5.62
N VAL A 19 2.29 -3.44 5.77
CA VAL A 19 1.66 -3.81 7.04
C VAL A 19 2.19 -5.18 7.46
N TYR A 20 2.76 -5.26 8.65
CA TYR A 20 3.16 -6.52 9.26
C TYR A 20 1.95 -7.19 9.90
N LEU A 21 1.75 -8.48 9.62
CA LEU A 21 0.58 -9.24 10.08
C LEU A 21 0.94 -10.23 11.19
N GLY A 22 2.21 -10.64 11.29
CA GLY A 22 2.67 -11.58 12.29
C GLY A 22 3.71 -12.56 11.75
N VAL A 23 3.94 -13.63 12.49
CA VAL A 23 4.77 -14.78 12.07
C VAL A 23 3.84 -15.96 11.82
N ASP A 24 3.99 -16.59 10.66
CA ASP A 24 3.29 -17.83 10.34
C ASP A 24 3.76 -18.95 11.28
N SER A 25 2.84 -19.58 12.00
CA SER A 25 3.15 -20.58 13.02
C SER A 25 3.66 -21.91 12.46
N ILE A 26 3.38 -22.23 11.20
CA ILE A 26 3.79 -23.48 10.55
C ILE A 26 5.18 -23.30 9.93
N THR A 27 5.43 -22.14 9.31
CA THR A 27 6.67 -21.90 8.53
C THR A 27 7.68 -20.98 9.22
N GLY A 28 7.29 -20.29 10.29
CA GLY A 28 8.14 -19.33 11.01
C GLY A 28 8.47 -18.05 10.23
N LYS A 29 7.84 -17.84 9.06
CA LYS A 29 8.13 -16.69 8.20
C LYS A 29 7.31 -15.47 8.61
N LYS A 30 7.90 -14.28 8.43
CA LYS A 30 7.21 -13.02 8.63
C LYS A 30 6.16 -12.81 7.54
N ALA A 31 4.90 -12.67 7.95
CA ALA A 31 3.80 -12.29 7.08
C ALA A 31 3.68 -10.77 7.03
N GLN A 32 3.70 -10.22 5.82
CA GLN A 32 3.51 -8.80 5.57
C GLN A 32 2.77 -8.60 4.25
N THR A 33 1.98 -7.54 4.17
CA THR A 33 1.20 -7.21 2.96
C THR A 33 1.42 -5.75 2.58
N SER A 34 1.59 -5.50 1.29
CA SER A 34 1.61 -4.16 0.73
C SER A 34 0.20 -3.72 0.36
N VAL A 35 -0.28 -2.63 0.97
CA VAL A 35 -1.56 -2.02 0.65
C VAL A 35 -1.32 -0.76 -0.17
N THR A 36 -2.10 -0.57 -1.23
CA THR A 36 -2.05 0.62 -2.10
C THR A 36 -3.42 1.30 -2.11
N ALA A 37 -3.45 2.59 -1.76
CA ALA A 37 -4.62 3.45 -1.91
C ALA A 37 -4.43 4.40 -3.11
N ARG A 38 -5.45 4.48 -3.99
CA ARG A 38 -5.47 5.42 -5.11
C ARG A 38 -6.20 6.70 -4.70
N THR A 39 -5.64 7.85 -5.03
CA THR A 39 -6.38 9.11 -4.96
C THR A 39 -7.23 9.22 -6.22
N ILE A 40 -8.53 8.96 -6.10
CA ILE A 40 -9.48 9.30 -7.15
C ILE A 40 -9.89 10.76 -6.93
N THR A 41 -9.39 11.66 -7.78
CA THR A 41 -9.92 13.02 -7.85
C THR A 41 -10.98 13.03 -8.95
N THR A 42 -12.19 12.58 -8.62
CA THR A 42 -13.33 12.79 -9.51
C THR A 42 -13.83 14.20 -9.27
N TRP A 43 -13.55 15.12 -10.20
CA TRP A 43 -14.26 16.38 -10.29
C TRP A 43 -15.70 16.06 -10.67
N ILE A 44 -16.63 16.20 -9.73
CA ILE A 44 -18.05 16.25 -10.04
C ILE A 44 -18.23 17.53 -10.86
N ARG A 45 -18.45 17.37 -12.17
CA ARG A 45 -18.91 18.44 -13.05
C ARG A 45 -20.39 18.68 -12.84
#